data_AF-A0A944BXY6-F1
#
_entry.id   AF-A0A944BXY6-F1
#
_cell.length_a   1.000
_cell.length_b   1.000
_cell.length_c   1.000
_cell.angle_alpha   90.00
_cell.angle_beta   90.00
_cell.angle_gamma   90.00
#
_symmetry.space_group_name_H-M   'P 1'
#
loop_
_entity.id
_entity.type
_entity.pdbx_description
1 polymer ?
#
loop_
_entity_poly.entity_id
_entity_poly.type
_entity_poly.pdbx_seq_one_letter_code
_entity_poly.pdbx_strand_id
1 'polypeptide(L)' 'LAPCITVDINPEDGKFKSGKIHAFRQQYMAGPKTDKHGEAIREIRDLTASDIASSALHITDDGAITIKQQ' A
#
# COMPACT_ATOMS: atom_id res chain seq x y z
N LEU A 1 -1.50 -9.60 -9.31
CA LEU A 1 -0.93 -9.15 -8.02
C LEU A 1 -1.95 -9.43 -6.92
N ALA A 2 -1.54 -9.55 -5.66
CA ALA A 2 -2.46 -9.80 -4.54
C ALA A 2 -2.05 -8.96 -3.31
N PRO A 3 -2.14 -7.64 -3.37
CA PRO A 3 -1.72 -6.79 -2.25
C PRO A 3 -2.59 -7.03 -1.01
N CYS A 4 -1.97 -6.98 0.16
CA CYS A 4 -2.68 -6.91 1.44
C CYS A 4 -2.22 -5.64 2.16
N ILE A 5 -3.16 -4.87 2.71
CA ILE A 5 -2.84 -3.58 3.36
C ILE A 5 -3.26 -3.66 4.82
N THR A 6 -2.34 -3.30 5.70
CA THR A 6 -2.65 -2.99 7.10
C THR A 6 -2.73 -1.48 7.25
N VAL A 7 -3.75 -0.99 7.95
CA VAL A 7 -3.92 0.45 8.24
C VAL A 7 -4.01 0.65 9.75
N ASP A 8 -3.33 1.69 10.23
CA ASP A 8 -3.52 2.26 11.55
C ASP A 8 -4.39 3.52 11.40
N ILE A 9 -5.41 3.62 12.23
CA ILE A 9 -6.37 4.71 12.23
C ILE A 9 -6.44 5.33 13.62
N ASN A 10 -6.71 6.62 13.68
CA ASN A 10 -7.04 7.27 14.93
C ASN A 10 -8.37 6.69 15.47
N PRO A 11 -8.40 6.19 16.72
CA PRO A 11 -9.60 5.55 17.26
C PRO A 11 -10.73 6.56 17.53
N GLU A 12 -10.40 7.85 17.71
CA GLU A 12 -11.36 8.89 18.06
C GLU A 12 -12.15 9.39 16.84
N ASP A 13 -11.49 9.60 15.70
CA ASP A 13 -12.09 10.21 14.50
C ASP A 13 -12.04 9.31 13.26
N GLY A 14 -11.48 8.10 13.36
CA GLY A 14 -11.36 7.14 12.28
C GLY A 14 -10.41 7.56 11.16
N LYS A 15 -9.67 8.68 11.31
CA LYS A 15 -8.77 9.16 10.26
C LYS A 15 -7.57 8.24 10.11
N PHE A 16 -7.12 8.14 8.86
CA PHE A 16 -5.89 7.44 8.53
C PHE A 16 -4.69 8.06 9.27
N LYS A 17 -3.87 7.20 9.87
CA LYS A 17 -2.64 7.60 10.57
C LYS A 17 -1.40 7.05 9.88
N SER A 18 -1.38 5.75 9.57
CA SER A 18 -0.31 5.11 8.81
C SER A 18 -0.78 3.80 8.20
N GLY A 19 0.02 3.19 7.34
CA GLY A 19 -0.29 1.87 6.81
C GLY A 19 0.93 1.14 6.27
N LYS A 20 0.73 -0.11 5.89
CA LYS A 20 1.73 -0.92 5.20
C LYS A 20 1.09 -1.80 4.14
N ILE A 21 1.65 -1.75 2.93
CA ILE A 21 1.38 -2.66 1.84
C ILE A 21 2.30 -3.86 2.00
N HIS A 22 1.72 -5.03 2.18
CA HIS A 22 2.41 -6.31 2.14
C HIS A 22 2.35 -6.84 0.71
N ALA A 23 3.51 -6.93 0.08
CA ALA A 23 3.62 -7.38 -1.30
C ALA A 23 3.38 -8.90 -1.39
N PHE A 24 2.23 -9.30 -1.92
CA PHE A 24 1.97 -10.68 -2.30
C PHE A 24 1.55 -10.81 -3.76
N ARG A 25 1.75 -12.02 -4.28
CA ARG A 25 1.36 -12.47 -5.61
C ARG A 25 0.51 -13.73 -5.45
N GLN A 26 -0.67 -13.71 -6.05
CA GLN A 26 -1.49 -14.90 -6.20
C GLN A 26 -0.83 -15.83 -7.22
N GLN A 27 -0.59 -17.07 -6.84
CA GLN A 27 -0.16 -18.13 -7.76
C GLN A 27 -1.37 -19.01 -8.09
N TYR A 28 -1.44 -19.50 -9.33
CA TYR A 28 -2.53 -20.39 -9.76
C TYR A 28 -2.59 -21.63 -8.88
N MET A 29 -3.77 -21.93 -8.33
CA MET A 29 -4.01 -23.07 -7.44
C MET A 29 -3.11 -23.12 -6.19
N ALA A 30 -2.52 -21.99 -5.81
CA ALA A 30 -1.74 -21.83 -4.59
C ALA A 30 -2.22 -20.57 -3.83
N GLY A 31 -2.05 -20.55 -2.50
CA GLY A 31 -2.34 -19.35 -1.71
C GLY A 31 -1.40 -18.19 -2.05
N PRO A 32 -1.65 -16.98 -1.51
CA PRO A 32 -0.78 -15.83 -1.67
C PRO A 32 0.66 -16.17 -1.28
N LYS A 33 1.61 -15.79 -2.14
CA LYS A 33 3.06 -15.89 -1.86
C LYS A 33 3.67 -14.51 -1.82
N THR A 34 4.72 -14.34 -1.02
CA THR A 34 5.47 -13.09 -0.98
C THR A 34 5.95 -12.70 -2.37
N ASP A 35 5.62 -11.49 -2.78
CA ASP A 35 6.16 -10.86 -3.97
C ASP A 35 7.53 -10.27 -3.61
N LYS A 36 8.58 -11.02 -3.98
CA LYS A 36 9.98 -10.66 -3.67
C LYS A 36 10.46 -9.42 -4.43
N HIS A 37 9.73 -9.01 -5.47
CA HIS A 37 10.11 -7.89 -6.31
C HIS A 37 9.36 -6.61 -5.93
N GLY A 38 8.37 -6.66 -5.03
CA GLY A 38 7.57 -5.49 -4.66
C GLY A 38 6.78 -4.91 -5.84
N GLU A 39 6.41 -5.73 -6.82
CA GLU A 39 5.55 -5.33 -7.93
C GLU A 39 4.19 -4.84 -7.44
N ALA A 40 3.62 -5.48 -6.41
CA ALA A 40 2.36 -5.03 -5.81
C ALA A 40 2.46 -3.62 -5.20
N ILE A 41 3.59 -3.28 -4.57
CA ILE A 41 3.82 -1.96 -3.98
C ILE A 41 3.96 -0.91 -5.08
N ARG A 42 4.76 -1.21 -6.11
CA ARG A 42 4.96 -0.33 -7.28
C ARG A 42 3.66 -0.03 -7.98
N GLU A 43 2.88 -1.05 -8.30
CA GLU A 43 1.60 -0.89 -8.97
C GLU A 43 0.62 -0.01 -8.18
N ILE A 44 0.46 -0.25 -6.87
CA ILE A 44 -0.43 0.57 -6.03
C ILE A 44 0.04 2.02 -5.99
N ARG A 45 1.35 2.24 -5.88
CA ARG A 45 1.90 3.60 -5.85
C ARG A 45 1.65 4.34 -7.16
N ASP A 46 1.89 3.68 -8.27
CA ASP A 46 1.74 4.28 -9.61
C ASP A 46 0.25 4.58 -9.89
N LEU A 47 -0.65 3.65 -9.55
CA LEU A 47 -2.09 3.86 -9.64
C LEU A 47 -2.57 4.98 -8.70
N THR A 48 -2.07 5.03 -7.46
CA THR A 48 -2.44 6.09 -6.50
C THR A 48 -2.01 7.47 -7.02
N ALA A 49 -0.82 7.58 -7.62
CA ALA A 49 -0.32 8.83 -8.18
C ALA A 49 -1.11 9.24 -9.45
N SER A 50 -1.53 8.28 -10.26
CA SER A 50 -2.36 8.49 -11.45
C SER A 50 -3.79 8.92 -11.11
N ASP A 51 -4.43 8.20 -10.19
CA ASP A 51 -5.86 8.36 -9.90
C ASP A 51 -6.13 9.52 -8.92
N ILE A 52 -5.15 9.88 -8.10
CA ILE A 52 -5.28 10.91 -7.06
C ILE A 52 -4.17 11.95 -7.24
N ALA A 53 -4.42 12.89 -8.17
CA ALA A 53 -3.47 13.93 -8.62
C ALA A 53 -2.83 14.75 -7.48
N SER A 54 -3.47 14.87 -6.32
CA SER A 54 -2.92 15.55 -5.13
C SER A 54 -2.98 14.67 -3.89
N SER A 55 -2.60 13.39 -4.05
CA SER A 55 -2.54 12.45 -2.93
C SER A 55 -1.64 12.98 -1.82
N ALA A 56 -2.21 13.09 -0.61
CA ALA A 56 -1.48 13.39 0.62
C ALA A 56 -0.63 12.19 1.10
N LEU A 57 -0.76 11.03 0.45
CA LEU A 57 -0.02 9.82 0.83
C LEU A 57 1.36 9.76 0.16
N HIS A 58 2.32 9.24 0.92
CA HIS A 58 3.63 8.83 0.45
C HIS A 58 3.78 7.33 0.69
N ILE A 59 4.03 6.59 -0.39
CA ILE A 59 4.22 5.13 -0.41
C ILE A 59 5.70 4.85 -0.74
N THR A 60 6.43 4.26 0.20
CA THR A 60 7.84 3.90 0.04
C THR A 60 8.01 2.58 -0.70
N ASP A 61 9.24 2.27 -1.14
CA ASP A 61 9.56 1.01 -1.85
C ASP A 61 9.36 -0.25 -0.98
N ASP A 62 9.43 -0.13 0.35
CA ASP A 62 9.15 -1.21 1.28
C ASP A 62 7.67 -1.31 1.69
N GLY A 63 6.81 -0.48 1.08
CA GLY A 63 5.37 -0.50 1.24
C GLY A 63 4.85 0.27 2.44
N ALA A 64 5.67 1.04 3.15
CA ALA A 64 5.16 1.93 4.20
C ALA A 64 4.33 3.06 3.59
N ILE A 65 3.15 3.31 4.17
CA ILE A 65 2.24 4.38 3.79
C ILE A 65 2.26 5.45 4.89
N THR A 66 2.65 6.66 4.53
CA THR A 66 2.73 7.82 5.42
C THR A 66 1.98 9.01 4.82
N ILE A 67 1.63 9.98 5.66
CA ILE A 67 1.10 11.27 5.18
C ILE A 67 2.30 12.18 4.90
N LYS A 68 2.33 12.81 3.72
CA LYS A 68 3.33 13.82 3.37
C LYS A 68 3.27 14.95 4.40
N GLN A 69 4.42 15.31 4.97
CA GLN A 69 4.51 16.53 5.76
C GLN A 69 4.32 17.71 4.81
N GLN A 70 3.41 18.63 5.16
CA GLN A 70 3.13 19.86 4.41
C GLN A 70 4.31 20.83 4.50
#